data_AF-A0A2M6WC03-F1
#
_entry.id   AF-A0A2M6WC03-F1
#
_cell.length_a   1.000
_cell.length_b   1.000
_cell.length_c   1.000
_cell.angle_alpha   90.00
_cell.angle_beta   90.00
_cell.angle_gamma   90.00
#
_symmetry.space_group_name_H-M   'P 1'
#
loop_
_entity.id
_entity.type
_entity.pdbx_description
1 polymer ?
#
loop_
_entity_poly.entity_id
_entity_poly.type
_entity_poly.pdbx_seq_one_letter_code
_entity_poly.pdbx_strand_id
1 'polypeptide(L)'
;MIITIEDIIKQIKGYNPKVDAKLLWDAYEFSRQAHLNNFRLTGENFIHHCLATAYYLANMRLDTEAIAAGLLHDVIDDSSITTENLTKRFGKEIARLVENVSKLGQIKYRGEEKYAENLRKMFVAIATDIRVILIKFAERQHNLKTLEALPPEQRRMVALESLKIYAPIASRLGMGNVNNILSDLAFPYAYPKEYSWVKNLSESRLRVETKYTQKIQKIIEADMAKEKIGYSVISGRFKNLYSLYQKLLEKNRDINKIYDLIAVRIVANNIADCYRILGLIHKKWTPLKSRIKDYISQPKPNGYQSLHTTVFTDRGKIVEFQIRDQKMHEVAEYGIAAHWRYKEMAHNVWSRSRDEWLRGLGKVYKNTIGNNKDYLGKITVDIFNNRIFVYTPKGDVIDLPIKSTPVDFAYRIHSDIGDKCVGAIVNDQISPLDKRLKNLDVVEILTNKNRLYPNEDWLDFVQTNLARERIKQVLRKKQQVKNKKLL
;
A
#
# COMPACT_ATOMS: atom_id res chain seq x y z
N MET A 1 -7.26 -24.53 11.51
CA MET A 1 -6.11 -24.78 12.41
C MET A 1 -6.28 -23.84 13.58
N ILE A 2 -6.45 -24.38 14.78
CA ILE A 2 -6.55 -23.58 15.99
C ILE A 2 -5.12 -23.11 16.31
N ILE A 3 -4.90 -21.80 16.25
CA ILE A 3 -3.60 -21.20 16.54
C ILE A 3 -3.41 -21.21 18.06
N THR A 4 -2.27 -21.71 18.52
CA THR A 4 -1.91 -21.70 19.96
C THR A 4 -0.86 -20.64 20.26
N ILE A 5 -0.68 -20.29 21.54
CA ILE A 5 0.37 -19.34 21.95
C ILE A 5 1.77 -19.95 21.74
N GLU A 6 1.89 -21.27 21.89
CA GLU A 6 3.11 -22.02 21.62
C GLU A 6 3.52 -21.93 20.15
N ASP A 7 2.56 -22.01 19.22
CA ASP A 7 2.82 -21.82 17.79
C ASP A 7 3.40 -20.44 17.50
N ILE A 8 2.83 -19.40 18.12
CA ILE A 8 3.27 -18.01 17.97
C ILE A 8 4.69 -17.85 18.53
N ILE A 9 4.95 -18.34 19.75
CA ILE A 9 6.28 -18.25 20.38
C ILE A 9 7.32 -19.02 19.57
N LYS A 10 6.99 -20.23 19.11
CA LYS A 10 7.87 -21.06 18.27
C LYS A 10 8.22 -20.34 16.97
N GLN A 11 7.23 -19.72 16.34
CA GLN A 11 7.44 -18.93 15.13
C GLN A 11 8.37 -17.74 15.40
N ILE A 12 8.15 -16.99 16.48
CA ILE A 12 8.98 -15.82 16.81
C ILE A 12 10.42 -16.23 17.10
N LYS A 13 10.62 -17.30 17.88
CA LYS A 13 11.96 -17.85 18.16
C LYS A 13 12.73 -18.22 16.89
N GLY A 14 12.04 -18.59 15.81
CA GLY A 14 12.65 -18.89 14.51
C GLY A 14 13.35 -17.70 13.85
N TYR A 15 12.96 -16.45 14.14
CA TYR A 15 13.60 -15.25 13.60
C TYR A 15 14.14 -14.28 14.65
N ASN A 16 13.75 -14.43 15.92
CA ASN A 16 14.27 -13.70 17.07
C ASN A 16 14.43 -14.66 18.27
N PRO A 17 15.59 -15.30 18.44
CA PRO A 17 15.84 -16.21 19.55
C PRO A 17 15.78 -15.54 20.94
N LYS A 18 15.95 -14.21 21.02
CA LYS A 18 15.95 -13.43 22.26
C LYS A 18 14.56 -12.91 22.66
N VAL A 19 13.50 -13.37 22.00
CA VAL A 19 12.13 -12.94 22.31
C VAL A 19 11.79 -13.19 23.78
N ASP A 20 11.16 -12.21 24.42
CA ASP A 20 10.57 -12.37 25.75
C ASP A 20 9.30 -13.22 25.65
N ALA A 21 9.48 -14.54 25.68
CA ALA A 21 8.38 -15.49 25.65
C ALA A 21 7.49 -15.41 26.91
N LYS A 22 8.03 -14.92 28.03
CA LYS A 22 7.28 -14.78 29.28
C LYS A 22 6.26 -13.66 29.16
N LEU A 23 6.68 -12.50 28.62
CA LEU A 23 5.79 -11.38 28.33
C LEU A 23 4.59 -11.79 27.46
N LEU A 24 4.83 -12.59 26.42
CA LEU A 24 3.77 -13.09 25.53
C LEU A 24 2.81 -14.05 26.23
N TRP A 25 3.32 -14.94 27.07
CA TRP A 25 2.50 -15.81 27.91
C TRP A 25 1.66 -15.03 28.91
N ASP A 26 2.25 -14.04 29.58
CA ASP A 26 1.55 -13.19 30.54
C ASP A 26 0.43 -12.38 29.86
N ALA A 27 0.69 -11.87 28.66
CA ALA A 27 -0.31 -11.16 27.85
C ALA A 27 -1.44 -12.08 27.37
N TYR A 28 -1.11 -13.32 26.96
CA TYR A 28 -2.08 -14.34 26.57
C TYR A 28 -3.02 -14.70 27.73
N GLU A 29 -2.47 -15.06 28.90
CA GLU A 29 -3.29 -15.43 30.07
C GLU A 29 -4.16 -14.27 30.52
N PHE A 30 -3.64 -13.04 30.49
CA PHE A 30 -4.41 -11.86 30.84
C PHE A 30 -5.58 -11.63 29.87
N SER A 31 -5.36 -11.74 28.56
CA SER A 31 -6.43 -11.64 27.55
C SER A 31 -7.44 -12.78 27.68
N ARG A 32 -6.97 -14.01 27.92
CA ARG A 32 -7.82 -15.18 28.13
C ARG A 32 -8.76 -15.01 29.33
N GLN A 33 -8.25 -14.44 30.43
CA GLN A 33 -9.05 -14.12 31.61
C GLN A 33 -10.04 -12.99 31.33
N ALA A 34 -9.59 -11.92 30.67
CA ALA A 34 -10.44 -10.77 30.31
C ALA A 34 -11.65 -11.16 29.45
N HIS A 35 -11.49 -12.18 28.60
CA HIS A 35 -12.50 -12.62 27.65
C HIS A 35 -13.09 -14.01 27.96
N LEU A 36 -12.95 -14.51 29.20
CA LEU A 36 -13.31 -15.90 29.56
C LEU A 36 -14.75 -16.28 29.16
N ASN A 37 -15.69 -15.33 29.27
CA ASN A 37 -17.11 -15.52 28.97
C ASN A 37 -17.55 -14.81 27.68
N ASN A 38 -16.60 -14.28 26.89
CA ASN A 38 -16.90 -13.57 25.64
C ASN A 38 -16.78 -14.54 24.46
N PHE A 39 -17.83 -14.60 23.65
CA PHE A 39 -17.87 -15.42 22.44
C PHE A 39 -18.05 -14.54 21.21
N ARG A 40 -17.42 -14.93 20.11
CA ARG A 40 -17.69 -14.29 18.81
C ARG A 40 -19.05 -14.75 18.28
N LEU A 41 -19.56 -14.02 17.29
CA LEU A 41 -20.78 -14.42 16.57
C LEU A 41 -20.65 -15.77 15.83
N THR A 42 -19.43 -16.24 15.58
CA THR A 42 -19.15 -17.59 15.06
C THR A 42 -19.41 -18.69 16.09
N GLY A 43 -19.57 -18.35 17.38
CA GLY A 43 -19.62 -19.28 18.51
C GLY A 43 -18.24 -19.62 19.09
N GLU A 44 -17.15 -19.19 18.48
CA GLU A 44 -15.79 -19.43 18.98
C GLU A 44 -15.46 -18.51 20.17
N ASN A 45 -14.61 -19.02 21.08
CA ASN A 45 -14.11 -18.22 22.20
C ASN A 45 -13.29 -17.02 21.68
N PHE A 46 -13.53 -15.84 22.25
CA PHE A 46 -12.96 -14.59 21.74
C PHE A 46 -11.43 -14.59 21.74
N ILE A 47 -10.79 -15.33 22.66
CA ILE A 47 -9.32 -15.46 22.72
C ILE A 47 -8.68 -15.92 21.40
N HIS A 48 -9.40 -16.71 20.58
CA HIS A 48 -8.90 -17.13 19.27
C HIS A 48 -8.71 -15.96 18.31
N HIS A 49 -9.50 -14.88 18.45
CA HIS A 49 -9.28 -13.64 17.72
C HIS A 49 -7.95 -13.00 18.08
N CYS A 50 -7.68 -12.85 19.38
CA CYS A 50 -6.45 -12.25 19.88
C CYS A 50 -5.22 -13.06 19.46
N LEU A 51 -5.29 -14.40 19.58
CA LEU A 51 -4.23 -15.30 19.12
C LEU A 51 -3.99 -15.17 17.61
N ALA A 52 -5.04 -15.12 16.79
CA ALA A 52 -4.88 -14.96 15.36
C ALA A 52 -4.30 -13.59 14.99
N THR A 53 -4.71 -12.51 15.66
CA THR A 53 -4.12 -11.17 15.50
C THR A 53 -2.63 -11.19 15.81
N ALA A 54 -2.24 -11.74 16.96
CA ALA A 54 -0.85 -11.88 17.37
C ALA A 54 -0.03 -12.76 16.40
N TYR A 55 -0.61 -13.84 15.88
CA TYR A 55 0.00 -14.68 14.86
C TYR A 55 0.25 -13.93 13.55
N TYR A 56 -0.69 -13.10 13.09
CA TYR A 56 -0.47 -12.28 11.89
C TYR A 56 0.60 -11.21 12.12
N LEU A 57 0.69 -10.62 13.32
CA LEU A 57 1.78 -9.69 13.67
C LEU A 57 3.14 -10.41 13.73
N ALA A 58 3.18 -11.63 14.26
CA ALA A 58 4.37 -12.47 14.24
C ALA A 58 4.79 -12.85 12.80
N ASN A 59 3.84 -13.05 11.88
CA ASN A 59 4.12 -13.24 10.45
C ASN A 59 4.72 -11.99 9.80
N MET A 60 4.33 -10.80 10.27
CA MET A 60 4.93 -9.52 9.86
C MET A 60 6.29 -9.26 10.55
N ARG A 61 6.73 -10.16 11.44
CA ARG A 61 7.98 -10.08 12.22
C ARG A 61 8.12 -8.79 13.02
N LEU A 62 7.06 -8.40 13.71
CA LEU A 62 7.09 -7.25 14.62
C LEU A 62 7.79 -7.55 15.95
N ASP A 63 8.04 -6.48 16.70
CA ASP A 63 8.60 -6.52 18.05
C ASP A 63 7.65 -7.19 19.04
N THR A 64 8.19 -7.65 20.17
CA THR A 64 7.45 -8.41 21.18
C THR A 64 6.30 -7.57 21.75
N GLU A 65 6.51 -6.27 21.89
CA GLU A 65 5.57 -5.29 22.41
C GLU A 65 4.34 -5.14 21.50
N ALA A 66 4.52 -5.06 20.17
CA ALA A 66 3.39 -5.04 19.25
C ALA A 66 2.61 -6.35 19.24
N ILE A 67 3.30 -7.48 19.36
CA ILE A 67 2.65 -8.81 19.40
C ILE A 67 1.86 -8.96 20.70
N ALA A 68 2.42 -8.56 21.84
CA ALA A 68 1.73 -8.51 23.13
C ALA A 68 0.53 -7.56 23.08
N ALA A 69 0.69 -6.36 22.50
CA ALA A 69 -0.43 -5.43 22.28
C ALA A 69 -1.51 -6.04 21.37
N GLY A 70 -1.14 -6.87 20.39
CA GLY A 70 -2.10 -7.62 19.56
C GLY A 70 -2.88 -8.69 20.33
N LEU A 71 -2.27 -9.35 21.33
CA LEU A 71 -3.00 -10.24 22.25
C LEU A 71 -3.98 -9.45 23.12
N LEU A 72 -3.64 -8.21 23.46
CA LEU A 72 -4.38 -7.37 24.40
C LEU A 72 -5.34 -6.38 23.73
N HIS A 73 -5.40 -6.32 22.40
CA HIS A 73 -5.95 -5.16 21.69
C HIS A 73 -7.41 -4.80 22.01
N ASP A 74 -8.25 -5.79 22.29
CA ASP A 74 -9.68 -5.61 22.58
C ASP A 74 -10.02 -5.70 24.08
N VAL A 75 -9.03 -5.86 24.96
CA VAL A 75 -9.30 -6.01 26.41
C VAL A 75 -9.93 -4.75 27.02
N ILE A 76 -9.64 -3.56 26.46
CA ILE A 76 -10.25 -2.31 26.94
C ILE A 76 -11.69 -2.16 26.44
N ASP A 77 -11.97 -2.62 25.21
CA ASP A 77 -13.26 -2.41 24.57
C ASP A 77 -14.31 -3.43 25.06
N ASP A 78 -13.89 -4.66 25.36
CA ASP A 78 -14.78 -5.79 25.67
C ASP A 78 -14.70 -6.29 27.13
N SER A 79 -14.01 -5.56 28.02
CA SER A 79 -13.93 -5.91 29.45
C SER A 79 -13.85 -4.68 30.37
N SER A 80 -13.89 -4.86 31.69
CA SER A 80 -13.77 -3.78 32.68
C SER A 80 -12.33 -3.30 32.92
N ILE A 81 -11.39 -3.70 32.07
CA ILE A 81 -9.96 -3.43 32.24
C ILE A 81 -9.61 -2.04 31.71
N THR A 82 -8.89 -1.25 32.51
CA THR A 82 -8.47 0.10 32.14
C THR A 82 -7.04 0.15 31.62
N THR A 83 -6.70 1.24 30.92
CA THR A 83 -5.31 1.53 30.50
C THR A 83 -4.34 1.58 31.68
N GLU A 84 -4.81 1.98 32.87
CA GLU A 84 -3.99 2.00 34.09
C GLU A 84 -3.61 0.58 34.55
N ASN A 85 -4.55 -0.37 34.47
CA ASN A 85 -4.26 -1.78 34.77
C ASN A 85 -3.20 -2.33 33.82
N LEU A 86 -3.33 -2.03 32.52
CA LEU A 86 -2.34 -2.44 31.51
C LEU A 86 -0.98 -1.79 31.75
N THR A 87 -0.95 -0.51 32.12
CA THR A 87 0.29 0.22 32.39
C THR A 87 1.05 -0.39 33.58
N LYS A 88 0.33 -0.76 34.64
CA LYS A 88 0.94 -1.40 35.82
C LYS A 88 1.50 -2.79 35.53
N ARG A 89 0.83 -3.57 34.65
CA ARG A 89 1.19 -4.98 34.41
C ARG A 89 2.17 -5.18 33.25
N PHE A 90 2.04 -4.40 32.17
CA PHE A 90 2.78 -4.57 30.93
C PHE A 90 3.60 -3.33 30.53
N GLY A 91 3.55 -2.27 31.33
CA GLY A 91 4.27 -1.03 31.07
C GLY A 91 3.51 -0.04 30.16
N LYS A 92 4.01 1.19 30.14
CA LYS A 92 3.38 2.33 29.47
C LYS A 92 3.31 2.17 27.94
N GLU A 93 4.28 1.49 27.35
CA GLU A 93 4.36 1.32 25.90
C GLU A 93 3.23 0.44 25.36
N ILE A 94 3.08 -0.78 25.90
CA ILE A 94 2.02 -1.71 25.50
C ILE A 94 0.64 -1.11 25.79
N ALA A 95 0.46 -0.50 26.97
CA ALA A 95 -0.79 0.16 27.33
C ALA A 95 -1.19 1.26 26.34
N ARG A 96 -0.23 2.09 25.90
CA ARG A 96 -0.46 3.14 24.91
C ARG A 96 -0.78 2.56 23.54
N LEU A 97 -0.16 1.45 23.14
CA LEU A 97 -0.49 0.78 21.88
C LEU A 97 -1.95 0.29 21.89
N VAL A 98 -2.35 -0.44 22.94
CA VAL A 98 -3.71 -0.97 23.09
C VAL A 98 -4.74 0.17 23.13
N GLU A 99 -4.49 1.22 23.90
CA GLU A 99 -5.38 2.39 23.98
C GLU A 99 -5.57 3.06 22.60
N ASN A 100 -4.49 3.24 21.84
CA ASN A 100 -4.57 3.84 20.52
C ASN A 100 -5.29 2.92 19.51
N VAL A 101 -5.14 1.60 19.63
CA VAL A 101 -5.86 0.63 18.80
C VAL A 101 -7.37 0.69 19.09
N SER A 102 -7.78 0.68 20.37
CA SER A 102 -9.19 0.83 20.78
C SER A 102 -9.80 2.13 20.24
N LYS A 103 -9.11 3.27 20.38
CA LYS A 103 -9.55 4.56 19.82
C LYS A 103 -9.77 4.52 18.31
N LEU A 104 -9.01 3.72 17.57
CA LEU A 104 -9.23 3.51 16.15
C LEU A 104 -10.41 2.57 15.85
N GLY A 105 -10.74 1.63 16.74
CA GLY A 105 -11.88 0.73 16.57
C GLY A 105 -13.24 1.44 16.66
N GLN A 106 -13.33 2.52 17.43
CA GLN A 106 -14.55 3.32 17.60
C GLN A 106 -14.94 4.15 16.37
N ILE A 107 -14.10 4.15 15.33
CA ILE A 107 -14.24 4.93 14.11
C ILE A 107 -15.20 4.20 13.14
N LYS A 108 -16.46 4.66 13.03
CA LYS A 108 -17.48 4.03 12.16
C LYS A 108 -17.67 4.79 10.84
N TYR A 109 -17.60 4.10 9.69
CA TYR A 109 -17.98 4.66 8.39
C TYR A 109 -19.46 5.08 8.38
N ARG A 110 -19.75 6.39 8.35
CA ARG A 110 -21.12 6.94 8.26
C ARG A 110 -21.15 8.22 7.42
N GLY A 111 -21.37 8.12 6.11
CA GLY A 111 -21.44 9.28 5.21
C GLY A 111 -20.09 9.94 4.89
N GLU A 112 -20.08 10.91 3.96
CA GLU A 112 -18.85 11.53 3.42
C GLU A 112 -18.11 12.43 4.42
N GLU A 113 -18.81 13.15 5.30
CA GLU A 113 -18.16 14.02 6.30
C GLU A 113 -17.48 13.24 7.43
N LYS A 114 -18.15 12.21 7.99
CA LYS A 114 -17.54 11.37 9.03
C LYS A 114 -16.40 10.53 8.48
N TYR A 115 -16.40 10.23 7.18
CA TYR A 115 -15.29 9.56 6.52
C TYR A 115 -13.98 10.35 6.66
N ALA A 116 -14.00 11.67 6.42
CA ALA A 116 -12.81 12.51 6.56
C ALA A 116 -12.30 12.57 8.01
N GLU A 117 -13.21 12.67 8.99
CA GLU A 117 -12.84 12.69 10.41
C GLU A 117 -12.24 11.37 10.88
N ASN A 118 -12.82 10.26 10.43
CA ASN A 118 -12.37 8.90 10.72
C ASN A 118 -10.96 8.65 10.19
N LEU A 119 -10.74 9.05 8.94
CA LEU A 119 -9.44 9.00 8.30
C LEU A 119 -8.41 9.87 9.03
N ARG A 120 -8.79 11.07 9.49
CA ARG A 120 -7.93 11.93 10.31
C ARG A 120 -7.50 11.25 11.61
N LYS A 121 -8.43 10.66 12.36
CA LYS A 121 -8.11 9.95 13.63
C LYS A 121 -7.17 8.77 13.38
N MET A 122 -7.41 8.01 12.31
CA MET A 122 -6.52 6.94 11.87
C MET A 122 -5.11 7.45 11.54
N PHE A 123 -4.99 8.57 10.85
CA PHE A 123 -3.69 9.16 10.54
C PHE A 123 -2.94 9.69 11.75
N VAL A 124 -3.65 10.30 12.70
CA VAL A 124 -3.06 10.74 13.98
C VAL A 124 -2.46 9.55 14.72
N ALA A 125 -3.18 8.43 14.79
CA ALA A 125 -2.68 7.22 15.43
C ALA A 125 -1.46 6.64 14.69
N ILE A 126 -1.50 6.56 13.35
CA ILE A 126 -0.36 6.12 12.52
C ILE A 126 0.88 7.00 12.74
N ALA A 127 0.69 8.33 12.79
CA ALA A 127 1.77 9.29 12.99
C ALA A 127 2.37 9.19 14.39
N THR A 128 1.56 8.79 15.38
CA THR A 128 1.99 8.62 16.77
C THR A 128 2.78 7.34 16.95
N ASP A 129 2.30 6.22 16.37
CA ASP A 129 3.01 4.94 16.33
C ASP A 129 2.48 4.07 15.19
N ILE A 130 3.38 3.68 14.27
CA ILE A 130 3.03 2.85 13.11
C ILE A 130 2.51 1.46 13.52
N ARG A 131 2.93 0.93 14.69
CA ARG A 131 2.52 -0.41 15.16
C ARG A 131 1.01 -0.49 15.36
N VAL A 132 0.35 0.63 15.68
CA VAL A 132 -1.11 0.70 15.86
C VAL A 132 -1.86 0.30 14.59
N ILE A 133 -1.44 0.79 13.41
CA ILE A 133 -2.11 0.41 12.15
C ILE A 133 -1.77 -1.02 11.73
N LEU A 134 -0.59 -1.53 12.10
CA LEU A 134 -0.21 -2.90 11.83
C LEU A 134 -1.07 -3.88 12.63
N ILE A 135 -1.29 -3.58 13.92
CA ILE A 135 -2.26 -4.31 14.77
C ILE A 135 -3.65 -4.28 14.13
N LYS A 136 -4.11 -3.10 13.67
CA LYS A 136 -5.41 -2.99 12.98
C LYS A 136 -5.49 -3.76 11.67
N PHE A 137 -4.41 -3.90 10.91
CA PHE A 137 -4.41 -4.77 9.72
C PHE A 137 -4.53 -6.24 10.08
N ALA A 138 -3.81 -6.70 11.10
CA ALA A 138 -3.89 -8.07 11.59
C ALA A 138 -5.30 -8.41 12.13
N GLU A 139 -5.86 -7.53 12.94
CA GLU A 139 -7.25 -7.61 13.43
C GLU A 139 -8.23 -7.67 12.24
N ARG A 140 -8.11 -6.73 11.29
CA ARG A 140 -9.00 -6.66 10.13
C ARG A 140 -8.89 -7.91 9.25
N GLN A 141 -7.70 -8.46 9.08
CA GLN A 141 -7.48 -9.71 8.37
C GLN A 141 -8.22 -10.87 9.04
N HIS A 142 -8.19 -10.98 10.37
CA HIS A 142 -8.96 -11.98 11.08
C HIS A 142 -10.47 -11.77 10.93
N ASN A 143 -10.94 -10.52 11.09
CA ASN A 143 -12.34 -10.17 10.97
C ASN A 143 -12.93 -10.51 9.59
N LEU A 144 -12.16 -10.28 8.52
CA LEU A 144 -12.56 -10.66 7.18
C LEU A 144 -12.61 -12.18 6.95
N LYS A 145 -11.79 -12.96 7.66
CA LYS A 145 -11.85 -14.44 7.59
C LYS A 145 -13.07 -15.02 8.31
N THR A 146 -13.54 -14.36 9.36
CA THR A 146 -14.72 -14.77 10.14
C THR A 146 -15.97 -13.97 9.76
N LEU A 147 -15.96 -13.30 8.61
CA LEU A 147 -17.00 -12.34 8.24
C LEU A 147 -18.37 -13.00 8.02
N GLU A 148 -18.38 -14.29 7.68
CA GLU A 148 -19.58 -15.07 7.39
C GLU A 148 -20.56 -15.18 8.56
N ALA A 149 -20.14 -14.90 9.79
CA ALA A 149 -21.04 -14.89 10.94
C ALA A 149 -21.91 -13.63 11.04
N LEU A 150 -21.53 -12.51 10.40
CA LEU A 150 -22.27 -11.25 10.51
C LEU A 150 -23.54 -11.24 9.64
N PRO A 151 -24.50 -10.32 9.85
CA PRO A 151 -25.59 -10.10 8.90
C PRO A 151 -25.09 -9.59 7.53
N PRO A 152 -25.77 -9.90 6.40
CA PRO A 152 -25.29 -9.56 5.04
C PRO A 152 -24.92 -8.09 4.84
N GLU A 153 -25.70 -7.16 5.40
CA GLU A 153 -25.44 -5.73 5.31
C GLU A 153 -24.12 -5.35 5.99
N GLN A 154 -23.89 -5.87 7.21
CA GLN A 154 -22.67 -5.63 7.97
C GLN A 154 -21.44 -6.25 7.29
N ARG A 155 -21.58 -7.47 6.71
CA ARG A 155 -20.52 -8.09 5.90
C ARG A 155 -20.09 -7.16 4.77
N ARG A 156 -21.06 -6.65 4.01
CA ARG A 156 -20.80 -5.76 2.86
C ARG A 156 -20.13 -4.47 3.32
N MET A 157 -20.58 -3.85 4.41
CA MET A 157 -19.97 -2.64 4.96
C MET A 157 -18.50 -2.86 5.36
N VAL A 158 -18.22 -3.90 6.15
CA VAL A 158 -16.86 -4.22 6.61
C VAL A 158 -15.93 -4.55 5.44
N ALA A 159 -16.43 -5.25 4.43
CA ALA A 159 -15.68 -5.57 3.22
C ALA A 159 -15.37 -4.33 2.37
N LEU A 160 -16.35 -3.45 2.16
CA LEU A 160 -16.15 -2.19 1.44
C LEU A 160 -15.18 -1.26 2.17
N GLU A 161 -15.27 -1.18 3.50
CA GLU A 161 -14.32 -0.45 4.32
C GLU A 161 -12.90 -0.99 4.15
N SER A 162 -12.74 -2.31 4.18
CA SER A 162 -11.45 -2.99 3.99
C SER A 162 -10.83 -2.69 2.63
N LEU A 163 -11.63 -2.70 1.56
CA LEU A 163 -11.18 -2.40 0.20
C LEU A 163 -10.89 -0.92 -0.04
N LYS A 164 -11.69 -0.01 0.51
CA LYS A 164 -11.58 1.42 0.23
C LYS A 164 -10.62 2.15 1.17
N ILE A 165 -10.40 1.62 2.37
CA ILE A 165 -9.59 2.26 3.40
C ILE A 165 -8.33 1.43 3.70
N TYR A 166 -8.49 0.25 4.29
CA TYR A 166 -7.36 -0.48 4.86
C TYR A 166 -6.38 -1.00 3.80
N ALA A 167 -6.87 -1.63 2.72
CA ALA A 167 -6.03 -2.14 1.65
C ALA A 167 -5.20 -1.01 0.97
N PRO A 168 -5.79 0.12 0.54
CA PRO A 168 -5.03 1.26 0.01
C PRO A 168 -3.95 1.79 0.96
N ILE A 169 -4.20 1.81 2.27
CA ILE A 169 -3.19 2.26 3.25
C ILE A 169 -2.05 1.25 3.33
N ALA A 170 -2.34 -0.05 3.38
CA ALA A 170 -1.33 -1.10 3.35
C ALA A 170 -0.45 -0.98 2.09
N SER A 171 -1.06 -0.75 0.92
CA SER A 171 -0.34 -0.51 -0.34
C SER A 171 0.60 0.69 -0.28
N ARG A 172 0.15 1.81 0.31
CA ARG A 172 0.99 3.01 0.50
C ARG A 172 2.14 2.79 1.47
N LEU A 173 1.93 2.00 2.52
CA LEU A 173 2.97 1.60 3.46
C LEU A 173 3.96 0.57 2.86
N GLY A 174 3.80 0.22 1.58
CA GLY A 174 4.62 -0.77 0.90
C GLY A 174 4.29 -2.21 1.29
N MET A 175 3.21 -2.42 2.06
CA MET A 175 2.77 -3.73 2.55
C MET A 175 1.91 -4.42 1.49
N GLY A 176 2.54 -4.78 0.37
CA GLY A 176 1.85 -5.36 -0.79
C GLY A 176 1.13 -6.66 -0.44
N ASN A 177 1.71 -7.51 0.41
CA ASN A 177 1.09 -8.76 0.84
C ASN A 177 -0.19 -8.51 1.66
N VAL A 178 -0.12 -7.62 2.65
CA VAL A 178 -1.29 -7.25 3.48
C VAL A 178 -2.40 -6.63 2.62
N ASN A 179 -2.05 -5.72 1.70
CA ASN A 179 -3.02 -5.17 0.75
C ASN A 179 -3.74 -6.27 -0.03
N ASN A 180 -2.99 -7.25 -0.54
CA ASN A 180 -3.56 -8.34 -1.33
C ASN A 180 -4.46 -9.25 -0.49
N ILE A 181 -4.04 -9.62 0.72
CA ILE A 181 -4.81 -10.45 1.64
C ILE A 181 -6.13 -9.76 2.00
N LEU A 182 -6.07 -8.51 2.46
CA LEU A 182 -7.27 -7.75 2.82
C LEU A 182 -8.20 -7.58 1.61
N SER A 183 -7.63 -7.34 0.43
CA SER A 183 -8.43 -7.16 -0.79
C SER A 183 -9.15 -8.43 -1.20
N ASP A 184 -8.46 -9.57 -1.26
CA ASP A 184 -9.06 -10.82 -1.71
C ASP A 184 -10.05 -11.38 -0.69
N LEU A 185 -9.81 -11.20 0.62
CA LEU A 185 -10.78 -11.58 1.66
C LEU A 185 -12.05 -10.71 1.62
N ALA A 186 -11.92 -9.43 1.30
CA ALA A 186 -13.06 -8.52 1.22
C ALA A 186 -13.84 -8.63 -0.10
N PHE A 187 -13.17 -8.98 -1.20
CA PHE A 187 -13.76 -9.04 -2.54
C PHE A 187 -15.07 -9.84 -2.65
N PRO A 188 -15.18 -11.09 -2.12
CA PRO A 188 -16.40 -11.89 -2.25
C PRO A 188 -17.62 -11.25 -1.57
N TYR A 189 -17.42 -10.46 -0.51
CA TYR A 189 -18.52 -9.82 0.21
C TYR A 189 -18.84 -8.41 -0.32
N ALA A 190 -17.84 -7.68 -0.80
CA ALA A 190 -18.04 -6.36 -1.37
C ALA A 190 -18.69 -6.42 -2.77
N TYR A 191 -18.24 -7.35 -3.61
CA TYR A 191 -18.64 -7.47 -5.02
C TYR A 191 -18.84 -8.95 -5.40
N PRO A 192 -19.88 -9.63 -4.87
CA PRO A 192 -20.04 -11.08 -4.99
C PRO A 192 -20.19 -11.57 -6.44
N LYS A 193 -20.92 -10.82 -7.28
CA LYS A 193 -21.15 -11.19 -8.69
C LYS A 193 -19.84 -11.12 -9.47
N GLU A 194 -19.09 -10.05 -9.27
CA GLU A 194 -17.80 -9.81 -9.90
C GLU A 194 -16.74 -10.80 -9.41
N TYR A 195 -16.73 -11.13 -8.12
CA TYR A 195 -15.86 -12.16 -7.56
C TYR A 195 -16.09 -13.51 -8.25
N SER A 196 -17.35 -13.97 -8.33
CA SER A 196 -17.69 -15.24 -8.97
C SER A 196 -17.29 -15.27 -10.45
N TRP A 197 -17.52 -14.17 -11.17
CA TRP A 197 -17.08 -14.04 -12.56
C TRP A 197 -15.56 -14.16 -12.71
N VAL A 198 -14.80 -13.38 -11.94
CA VAL A 198 -13.33 -13.36 -12.02
C VAL A 198 -12.72 -14.69 -11.55
N LYS A 199 -13.29 -15.31 -10.51
CA LYS A 199 -12.87 -16.63 -10.01
C LYS A 199 -12.99 -17.69 -11.11
N ASN A 200 -14.16 -17.86 -11.71
CA ASN A 200 -14.40 -18.83 -12.78
C ASN A 200 -13.48 -18.59 -13.98
N LEU A 201 -13.32 -17.31 -14.36
CA LEU A 201 -12.44 -16.92 -15.46
C LEU A 201 -10.97 -17.26 -15.15
N SER A 202 -10.52 -17.04 -13.91
CA SER A 202 -9.15 -17.32 -13.49
C SER A 202 -8.84 -18.81 -13.41
N GLU A 203 -9.75 -19.64 -12.87
CA GLU A 203 -9.54 -21.07 -12.65
C GLU A 203 -9.29 -21.84 -13.95
N SER A 204 -10.04 -21.50 -15.01
CA SER A 204 -9.86 -22.09 -16.34
C SER A 204 -8.44 -21.87 -16.89
N ARG A 205 -7.85 -20.71 -16.62
CA ARG A 205 -6.54 -20.30 -17.14
C ARG A 205 -5.38 -20.74 -16.23
N LEU A 206 -5.61 -20.74 -14.92
CA LEU A 206 -4.63 -21.15 -13.90
C LEU A 206 -4.11 -22.57 -14.14
N ARG A 207 -4.98 -23.53 -14.45
CA ARG A 207 -4.57 -24.94 -14.67
C ARG A 207 -3.57 -25.09 -15.81
N VAL A 208 -3.81 -24.40 -16.93
CA VAL A 208 -2.95 -24.46 -18.13
C VAL A 208 -1.62 -23.77 -17.87
N GLU A 209 -1.67 -22.59 -17.26
CA GLU A 209 -0.48 -21.76 -17.11
C GLU A 209 0.42 -22.18 -15.94
N THR A 210 -0.11 -22.88 -14.92
CA THR A 210 0.71 -23.43 -13.82
C THR A 210 1.73 -24.45 -14.33
N LYS A 211 1.30 -25.38 -15.19
CA LYS A 211 2.20 -26.37 -15.81
C LYS A 211 3.26 -25.70 -16.66
N TYR A 212 2.87 -24.65 -17.40
CA TYR A 212 3.80 -23.87 -18.21
C TYR A 212 4.84 -23.13 -17.36
N THR A 213 4.40 -22.54 -16.26
CA THR A 213 5.27 -21.83 -15.31
C THR A 213 6.30 -22.78 -14.69
N GLN A 214 5.89 -23.98 -14.28
CA GLN A 214 6.82 -25.00 -13.77
C GLN A 214 7.86 -25.41 -14.81
N LYS A 215 7.47 -25.52 -16.08
CA LYS A 215 8.42 -25.78 -17.18
C LYS A 215 9.44 -24.64 -17.30
N ILE A 216 8.97 -23.40 -17.31
CA ILE A 216 9.83 -22.20 -17.40
C ILE A 216 10.79 -22.11 -16.21
N GLN A 217 10.32 -22.42 -15.00
CA GLN A 217 11.17 -22.46 -13.80
C GLN A 217 12.35 -23.41 -13.98
N LYS A 218 12.08 -24.68 -14.33
CA LYS A 218 13.13 -25.70 -14.53
C LYS A 218 14.16 -25.28 -15.58
N ILE A 219 13.70 -24.62 -16.64
CA ILE A 219 14.58 -24.12 -17.70
C ILE A 219 15.55 -23.06 -17.15
N ILE A 220 15.04 -22.09 -16.39
CA ILE A 220 15.86 -21.00 -15.84
C ILE A 220 16.78 -21.52 -14.74
N GLU A 221 16.32 -22.45 -13.90
CA GLU A 221 17.16 -23.13 -12.91
C GLU A 221 18.37 -23.80 -13.56
N ALA A 222 18.15 -24.55 -14.65
CA ALA A 222 19.22 -25.20 -15.40
C ALA A 222 20.20 -24.20 -16.03
N ASP A 223 19.70 -23.09 -16.59
CA ASP A 223 20.57 -22.07 -17.19
C ASP A 223 21.37 -21.30 -16.13
N MET A 224 20.75 -20.95 -14.99
CA MET A 224 21.44 -20.28 -13.89
C MET A 224 22.50 -21.18 -13.25
N ALA A 225 22.26 -22.50 -13.17
CA ALA A 225 23.25 -23.46 -12.70
C ALA A 225 24.48 -23.51 -13.63
N LYS A 226 24.29 -23.48 -14.95
CA LYS A 226 25.39 -23.46 -15.93
C LYS A 226 26.24 -22.19 -15.82
N GLU A 227 25.59 -21.04 -15.66
CA GLU A 227 26.23 -19.72 -15.58
C GLU A 227 26.70 -19.36 -14.15
N LYS A 228 26.56 -20.30 -13.19
CA LYS A 228 26.91 -20.15 -11.77
C LYS A 228 26.32 -18.87 -11.15
N ILE A 229 25.04 -18.62 -11.40
CA ILE A 229 24.30 -17.48 -10.84
C ILE A 229 23.57 -17.94 -9.58
N GLY A 230 23.81 -17.24 -8.46
CA GLY A 230 23.19 -17.54 -7.18
C GLY A 230 21.75 -17.03 -7.08
N TYR A 231 20.83 -17.89 -6.67
CA TYR A 231 19.46 -17.51 -6.33
C TYR A 231 19.01 -18.22 -5.06
N SER A 232 18.08 -17.59 -4.35
CA SER A 232 17.47 -18.13 -3.12
C SER A 232 16.18 -18.87 -3.43
N VAL A 233 15.28 -18.28 -4.23
CA VAL A 233 13.95 -18.84 -4.51
C VAL A 233 13.51 -18.47 -5.92
N ILE A 234 12.98 -19.44 -6.66
CA ILE A 234 12.15 -19.20 -7.85
C ILE A 234 10.74 -19.69 -7.57
N SER A 235 9.74 -18.86 -7.84
CA SER A 235 8.35 -19.22 -7.56
C SER A 235 7.41 -18.67 -8.62
N GLY A 236 6.29 -19.35 -8.81
CA GLY A 236 5.20 -18.89 -9.65
C GLY A 236 4.35 -17.94 -8.82
N ARG A 237 4.15 -16.73 -9.31
CA ARG A 237 3.30 -15.73 -8.69
C ARG A 237 2.02 -15.59 -9.51
N PHE A 238 0.91 -15.96 -8.89
CA PHE A 238 -0.41 -15.71 -9.43
C PHE A 238 -0.90 -14.34 -8.98
N LYS A 239 -1.67 -13.71 -9.85
CA LYS A 239 -2.32 -12.46 -9.52
C LYS A 239 -3.53 -12.70 -8.63
N ASN A 240 -3.60 -11.93 -7.55
CA ASN A 240 -4.75 -11.86 -6.66
C ASN A 240 -6.04 -11.52 -7.42
N LEU A 241 -7.17 -12.07 -6.98
CA LEU A 241 -8.44 -11.99 -7.69
C LEU A 241 -8.94 -10.55 -7.79
N TYR A 242 -8.82 -9.77 -6.73
CA TYR A 242 -9.23 -8.36 -6.76
C TYR A 242 -8.34 -7.52 -7.68
N SER A 243 -7.03 -7.79 -7.70
CA SER A 243 -6.10 -7.12 -8.63
C SER A 243 -6.36 -7.51 -10.09
N LEU A 244 -6.78 -8.75 -10.34
CA LEU A 244 -7.21 -9.21 -11.66
C LEU A 244 -8.50 -8.48 -12.08
N TYR A 245 -9.48 -8.39 -11.19
CA TYR A 245 -10.73 -7.65 -11.41
C TYR A 245 -10.45 -6.19 -11.82
N GLN A 246 -9.61 -5.46 -11.07
CA GLN A 246 -9.27 -4.07 -11.39
C GLN A 246 -8.64 -3.95 -12.78
N LYS A 247 -7.74 -4.85 -13.17
CA LYS A 247 -7.14 -4.85 -14.51
C LYS A 247 -8.13 -5.23 -15.61
N LEU A 248 -9.06 -6.14 -15.34
CA LEU A 248 -10.12 -6.47 -16.29
C LEU A 248 -10.98 -5.24 -16.57
N LEU A 249 -11.31 -4.44 -15.55
CA LEU A 249 -12.03 -3.18 -15.77
C LEU A 249 -11.24 -2.20 -16.65
N GLU A 250 -9.94 -2.02 -16.41
CA GLU A 250 -9.07 -1.16 -17.23
C GLU A 250 -8.89 -1.65 -18.68
N LYS A 251 -9.11 -2.94 -18.94
CA LYS A 251 -8.89 -3.59 -20.24
C LYS A 251 -10.17 -4.03 -20.93
N ASN A 252 -11.29 -3.36 -20.64
CA ASN A 252 -12.60 -3.63 -21.24
C ASN A 252 -13.05 -5.10 -21.07
N ARG A 253 -12.77 -5.67 -19.90
CA ARG A 253 -13.13 -7.04 -19.47
C ARG A 253 -12.53 -8.17 -20.30
N ASP A 254 -11.50 -7.88 -21.11
CA ASP A 254 -10.82 -8.87 -21.93
C ASP A 254 -9.58 -9.44 -21.21
N ILE A 255 -9.66 -10.72 -20.81
CA ILE A 255 -8.56 -11.43 -20.16
C ILE A 255 -7.37 -11.67 -21.09
N ASN A 256 -7.56 -11.73 -22.41
CA ASN A 256 -6.47 -11.98 -23.35
C ASN A 256 -5.49 -10.80 -23.44
N LYS A 257 -5.92 -9.61 -23.02
CA LYS A 257 -5.08 -8.41 -22.90
C LYS A 257 -4.29 -8.36 -21.59
N ILE A 258 -4.46 -9.33 -20.70
CA ILE A 258 -3.80 -9.41 -19.39
C ILE A 258 -2.70 -10.47 -19.48
N TYR A 259 -1.53 -10.05 -19.93
CA TYR A 259 -0.35 -10.91 -20.03
C TYR A 259 0.28 -11.22 -18.67
N ASP A 260 0.06 -10.38 -17.67
CA ASP A 260 0.66 -10.51 -16.33
C ASP A 260 -0.25 -11.27 -15.34
N LEU A 261 -1.08 -12.18 -15.85
CA LEU A 261 -1.87 -13.05 -14.98
C LEU A 261 -0.96 -13.95 -14.12
N ILE A 262 0.14 -14.39 -14.72
CA ILE A 262 1.16 -15.21 -14.08
C ILE A 262 2.52 -14.59 -14.33
N ALA A 263 3.26 -14.44 -13.24
CA ALA A 263 4.63 -13.99 -13.24
C ALA A 263 5.54 -15.04 -12.62
N VAL A 264 6.78 -15.12 -13.08
CA VAL A 264 7.83 -15.87 -12.40
C VAL A 264 8.62 -14.91 -11.54
N ARG A 265 8.62 -15.15 -10.23
CA ARG A 265 9.41 -14.38 -9.27
C ARG A 265 10.72 -15.09 -9.01
N ILE A 266 11.83 -14.36 -9.14
CA ILE A 266 13.18 -14.84 -8.87
C ILE A 266 13.77 -13.96 -7.76
N VAL A 267 14.17 -14.59 -6.66
CA VAL A 267 14.87 -13.95 -5.55
C VAL A 267 16.34 -14.28 -5.67
N ALA A 268 17.14 -13.30 -6.09
CA ALA A 268 18.59 -13.42 -6.23
C ALA A 268 19.29 -13.18 -4.90
N ASN A 269 20.58 -13.57 -4.82
CA ASN A 269 21.36 -13.39 -3.60
C ASN A 269 21.82 -11.92 -3.43
N ASN A 270 22.03 -11.19 -4.52
CA ASN A 270 22.45 -9.80 -4.52
C ASN A 270 21.95 -9.05 -5.76
N ILE A 271 22.20 -7.74 -5.82
CA ILE A 271 21.75 -6.86 -6.90
C ILE A 271 22.44 -7.21 -8.23
N ALA A 272 23.73 -7.54 -8.23
CA ALA A 272 24.46 -7.88 -9.45
C ALA A 272 23.85 -9.13 -10.13
N ASP A 273 23.53 -10.15 -9.34
CA ASP A 273 22.85 -11.35 -9.81
C ASP A 273 21.46 -11.03 -10.37
N CYS A 274 20.73 -10.02 -9.84
CA CYS A 274 19.45 -9.60 -10.44
C CYS A 274 19.62 -9.20 -11.92
N TYR A 275 20.65 -8.40 -12.24
CA TYR A 275 20.92 -7.97 -13.61
C TYR A 275 21.50 -9.09 -14.48
N ARG A 276 22.32 -9.99 -13.91
CA ARG A 276 22.79 -11.19 -14.63
C ARG A 276 21.63 -12.09 -15.03
N ILE A 277 20.66 -12.29 -14.13
CA ILE A 277 19.43 -13.07 -14.40
C ILE A 277 18.59 -12.38 -15.48
N LEU A 278 18.48 -11.04 -15.44
CA LEU A 278 17.78 -10.28 -16.48
C LEU A 278 18.44 -10.52 -17.86
N GLY A 279 19.77 -10.43 -17.93
CA GLY A 279 20.52 -10.70 -19.16
C GLY A 279 20.36 -12.14 -19.65
N LEU A 280 20.36 -13.12 -18.75
CA LEU A 280 20.12 -14.53 -19.07
C LEU A 280 18.72 -14.75 -19.68
N ILE A 281 17.70 -14.12 -19.10
CA ILE A 281 16.32 -14.17 -19.62
C ILE A 281 16.25 -13.54 -21.01
N HIS A 282 16.87 -12.37 -21.22
CA HIS A 282 16.85 -11.67 -22.51
C HIS A 282 17.69 -12.35 -23.61
N LYS A 283 18.74 -13.07 -23.22
CA LYS A 283 19.52 -13.93 -24.13
C LYS A 283 18.68 -15.08 -24.68
N LYS A 284 17.75 -15.59 -23.87
CA LYS A 284 16.91 -16.75 -24.20
C LYS A 284 15.60 -16.38 -24.88
N TRP A 285 14.97 -15.30 -24.44
CA TRP A 285 13.64 -14.90 -24.86
C TRP A 285 13.58 -13.43 -25.21
N THR A 286 12.90 -13.12 -26.31
CA THR A 286 12.78 -11.76 -26.82
C THR A 286 11.90 -10.91 -25.89
N PRO A 287 12.42 -9.79 -25.33
CA PRO A 287 11.62 -8.92 -24.49
C PRO A 287 10.61 -8.09 -25.28
N LEU A 288 9.45 -7.85 -24.67
CA LEU A 288 8.45 -6.94 -25.22
C LEU A 288 8.92 -5.49 -24.99
N LYS A 289 8.94 -4.68 -26.06
CA LYS A 289 9.27 -3.25 -25.99
C LYS A 289 8.35 -2.54 -24.98
N SER A 290 8.92 -1.60 -24.22
CA SER A 290 8.22 -0.83 -23.17
C SER A 290 7.64 -1.65 -22.00
N ARG A 291 8.04 -2.91 -21.86
CA ARG A 291 7.67 -3.80 -20.74
C ARG A 291 8.86 -4.24 -19.89
N ILE A 292 9.99 -3.56 -20.04
CA ILE A 292 11.16 -3.66 -19.16
C ILE A 292 11.09 -2.49 -18.19
N LYS A 293 11.10 -2.76 -16.90
CA LYS A 293 11.04 -1.73 -15.85
C LYS A 293 12.06 -2.05 -14.79
N ASP A 294 13.00 -1.14 -14.60
CA ASP A 294 14.01 -1.24 -13.56
C ASP A 294 13.58 -0.45 -12.33
N TYR A 295 12.83 -1.09 -11.42
CA TYR A 295 12.51 -0.49 -10.13
C TYR A 295 13.65 -0.65 -9.11
N ILE A 296 14.78 -1.27 -9.45
CA ILE A 296 15.95 -1.28 -8.56
C ILE A 296 16.62 0.08 -8.61
N SER A 297 16.94 0.56 -9.82
CA SER A 297 17.50 1.90 -10.04
C SER A 297 16.47 3.01 -9.86
N GLN A 298 15.19 2.74 -10.14
CA GLN A 298 14.08 3.67 -9.96
C GLN A 298 13.00 3.11 -9.02
N PRO A 299 13.25 3.07 -7.69
CA PRO A 299 12.30 2.53 -6.73
C PRO A 299 10.94 3.21 -6.80
N LYS A 300 9.87 2.43 -6.59
CA LYS A 300 8.56 3.04 -6.41
C LYS A 300 8.53 3.84 -5.10
N PRO A 301 7.64 4.83 -4.97
CA PRO A 301 7.58 5.67 -3.76
C PRO A 301 7.26 4.95 -2.45
N ASN A 302 6.53 3.84 -2.53
CA ASN A 302 6.33 2.94 -1.40
C ASN A 302 7.57 2.08 -1.07
N GLY A 303 8.71 2.32 -1.70
CA GLY A 303 9.96 1.60 -1.51
C GLY A 303 10.13 0.32 -2.31
N TYR A 304 9.14 -0.04 -3.13
CA TYR A 304 9.20 -1.28 -3.87
C TYR A 304 10.32 -1.26 -4.90
N GLN A 305 11.18 -2.28 -4.86
CA GLN A 305 12.30 -2.50 -5.76
C GLN A 305 12.22 -3.90 -6.38
N SER A 306 12.39 -3.98 -7.70
CA SER A 306 12.46 -5.21 -8.49
C SER A 306 12.69 -4.87 -9.97
N LEU A 307 13.37 -5.72 -10.71
CA LEU A 307 13.37 -5.70 -12.18
C LEU A 307 12.13 -6.44 -12.68
N HIS A 308 11.34 -5.78 -13.52
CA HIS A 308 10.21 -6.40 -14.21
C HIS A 308 10.54 -6.48 -15.70
N THR A 309 10.40 -7.67 -16.29
CA THR A 309 10.50 -7.82 -17.74
C THR A 309 9.40 -8.75 -18.24
N THR A 310 8.74 -8.37 -19.33
CA THR A 310 7.80 -9.26 -20.02
C THR A 310 8.46 -9.75 -21.31
N VAL A 311 8.47 -11.05 -21.56
CA VAL A 311 9.15 -11.66 -22.72
C VAL A 311 8.24 -12.63 -23.47
N PHE A 312 8.53 -12.85 -24.75
CA PHE A 312 7.95 -13.93 -25.56
C PHE A 312 8.70 -15.23 -25.31
N THR A 313 7.98 -16.21 -24.78
CA THR A 313 8.50 -17.56 -24.51
C THR A 313 8.03 -18.54 -25.60
N ASP A 314 8.37 -19.82 -25.45
CA ASP A 314 8.02 -20.87 -26.41
C ASP A 314 6.53 -20.84 -26.81
N ARG A 315 6.25 -21.02 -28.11
CA ARG A 315 4.90 -21.05 -28.70
C ARG A 315 4.14 -19.71 -28.63
N GLY A 316 4.85 -18.59 -28.59
CA GLY A 316 4.26 -17.24 -28.63
C GLY A 316 3.57 -16.83 -27.33
N LYS A 317 3.78 -17.58 -26.23
CA LYS A 317 3.28 -17.21 -24.91
C LYS A 317 4.06 -16.01 -24.37
N ILE A 318 3.41 -15.27 -23.47
CA ILE A 318 3.99 -14.09 -22.85
C ILE A 318 4.10 -14.35 -21.36
N VAL A 319 5.30 -14.14 -20.79
CA VAL A 319 5.57 -14.34 -19.36
C VAL A 319 6.22 -13.09 -18.79
N GLU A 320 5.75 -12.66 -17.62
CA GLU A 320 6.39 -11.61 -16.83
C GLU A 320 7.36 -12.22 -15.82
N PHE A 321 8.58 -11.70 -15.75
CA PHE A 321 9.57 -12.02 -14.74
C PHE A 321 9.73 -10.86 -13.76
N GLN A 322 9.78 -11.19 -12.47
CA GLN A 322 10.04 -10.25 -11.38
C GLN A 322 11.29 -10.70 -10.65
N ILE A 323 12.38 -9.95 -10.80
CA ILE A 323 13.69 -10.30 -10.26
C ILE A 323 14.03 -9.28 -9.17
N ARG A 324 14.48 -9.75 -8.00
CA ARG A 324 14.86 -8.88 -6.88
C ARG A 324 15.76 -9.65 -5.92
N ASP A 325 16.53 -8.98 -5.07
CA ASP A 325 17.30 -9.67 -4.04
C ASP A 325 16.45 -10.01 -2.80
N GLN A 326 17.06 -10.67 -1.81
CA GLN A 326 16.41 -11.05 -0.57
C GLN A 326 15.89 -9.84 0.24
N LYS A 327 16.66 -8.75 0.32
CA LYS A 327 16.29 -7.55 1.08
C LYS A 327 15.11 -6.82 0.42
N MET A 328 15.15 -6.67 -0.90
CA MET A 328 14.06 -6.14 -1.71
C MET A 328 12.82 -7.02 -1.63
N HIS A 329 12.99 -8.35 -1.55
CA HIS A 329 11.88 -9.26 -1.32
C HIS A 329 11.22 -8.99 0.04
N GLU A 330 11.99 -8.90 1.12
CA GLU A 330 11.44 -8.58 2.46
C GLU A 330 10.72 -7.23 2.48
N VAL A 331 11.32 -6.18 1.90
CA VAL A 331 10.67 -4.85 1.81
C VAL A 331 9.39 -4.90 0.98
N ALA A 332 9.35 -5.68 -0.09
CA ALA A 332 8.17 -5.76 -0.94
C ALA A 332 7.02 -6.59 -0.34
N GLU A 333 7.33 -7.56 0.52
CA GLU A 333 6.31 -8.37 1.21
C GLU A 333 5.81 -7.67 2.49
N TYR A 334 6.72 -7.13 3.30
CA TYR A 334 6.40 -6.59 4.63
C TYR A 334 6.38 -5.06 4.71
N GLY A 335 6.81 -4.35 3.67
CA GLY A 335 6.76 -2.89 3.60
C GLY A 335 7.46 -2.20 4.78
N ILE A 336 6.74 -1.28 5.42
CA ILE A 336 7.24 -0.53 6.58
C ILE A 336 7.60 -1.42 7.79
N ALA A 337 7.00 -2.60 7.93
CA ALA A 337 7.34 -3.53 9.01
C ALA A 337 8.77 -4.06 8.87
N ALA A 338 9.24 -4.31 7.64
CA ALA A 338 10.63 -4.69 7.40
C ALA A 338 11.60 -3.56 7.81
N HIS A 339 11.24 -2.29 7.57
CA HIS A 339 12.08 -1.15 7.95
C HIS A 339 12.16 -0.92 9.46
N TRP A 340 11.12 -1.24 10.23
CA TRP A 340 11.15 -1.14 11.69
C TRP A 340 12.23 -2.03 12.31
N ARG A 341 12.44 -3.23 11.76
CA ARG A 341 13.55 -4.11 12.16
C ARG A 341 14.93 -3.48 11.93
N TYR A 342 15.10 -2.67 10.88
CA TYR A 342 16.39 -2.03 10.56
C TYR A 342 16.64 -0.71 11.31
N LYS A 343 15.65 -0.17 12.04
CA LYS A 343 15.88 1.03 12.88
C LYS A 343 16.87 0.77 14.02
N GLU A 344 17.11 -0.48 14.40
CA GLU A 344 18.20 -0.83 15.32
C GLU A 344 19.58 -0.87 14.65
N MET A 345 19.68 -0.82 13.30
CA MET A 345 20.96 -1.01 12.60
C MET A 345 21.33 0.03 11.52
N ALA A 346 20.45 0.95 11.10
CA ALA A 346 20.86 2.02 10.18
C ALA A 346 19.92 3.24 10.16
N HIS A 347 20.48 4.43 10.44
CA HIS A 347 19.97 5.69 9.91
C HIS A 347 20.13 5.67 8.37
N ASN A 348 19.15 6.17 7.62
CA ASN A 348 19.24 6.52 6.18
C ASN A 348 18.79 5.51 5.11
N VAL A 349 17.64 4.84 5.26
CA VAL A 349 16.92 4.34 4.06
C VAL A 349 15.43 4.64 4.12
N TRP A 350 15.10 5.93 4.22
CA TRP A 350 13.77 6.42 3.88
C TRP A 350 13.85 7.06 2.48
N SER A 351 13.05 6.55 1.55
CA SER A 351 12.81 7.25 0.28
C SER A 351 12.20 8.62 0.60
N ARG A 352 12.73 9.71 0.02
CA ARG A 352 12.23 11.09 0.18
C ARG A 352 10.70 11.20 0.03
N SER A 353 10.08 10.39 -0.84
CA SER A 353 8.63 10.41 -1.08
C SER A 353 7.80 9.71 0.00
N ARG A 354 8.33 8.65 0.64
CA ARG A 354 7.67 7.99 1.80
C ARG A 354 7.74 8.88 3.04
N ASP A 355 8.86 9.56 3.18
CA ASP A 355 9.09 10.60 4.17
C ASP A 355 8.12 11.77 4.01
N GLU A 356 7.84 12.23 2.79
CA GLU A 356 6.85 13.29 2.57
C GLU A 356 5.43 12.89 2.97
N TRP A 357 5.03 11.64 2.70
CA TRP A 357 3.72 11.14 3.13
C TRP A 357 3.63 11.04 4.66
N LEU A 358 4.63 10.45 5.34
CA LEU A 358 4.69 10.39 6.80
C LEU A 358 4.81 11.78 7.45
N ARG A 359 5.61 12.69 6.88
CA ARG A 359 5.67 14.10 7.30
C ARG A 359 4.34 14.80 7.06
N GLY A 360 3.62 14.46 5.99
CA GLY A 360 2.25 14.89 5.71
C GLY A 360 1.30 14.46 6.82
N LEU A 361 1.40 13.21 7.30
CA LEU A 361 0.65 12.74 8.47
C LEU A 361 1.05 13.50 9.75
N GLY A 362 2.35 13.75 9.94
CA GLY A 362 2.84 14.57 11.06
C GLY A 362 2.35 16.02 11.01
N LYS A 363 2.18 16.61 9.82
CA LYS A 363 1.54 17.92 9.63
C LYS A 363 0.05 17.87 9.97
N VAL A 364 -0.66 16.81 9.56
CA VAL A 364 -2.06 16.58 9.96
C VAL A 364 -2.15 16.49 11.48
N TYR A 365 -1.25 15.76 12.14
CA TYR A 365 -1.18 15.67 13.60
C TYR A 365 -0.96 17.05 14.26
N LYS A 366 0.07 17.79 13.86
CA LYS A 366 0.37 19.13 14.41
C LYS A 366 -0.78 20.12 14.18
N ASN A 367 -1.40 20.10 13.01
CA ASN A 367 -2.52 21.00 12.68
C ASN A 367 -3.85 20.56 13.29
N THR A 368 -3.98 19.29 13.70
CA THR A 368 -5.16 18.80 14.44
C THR A 368 -5.25 19.41 15.83
N ILE A 369 -4.11 19.76 16.44
CA ILE A 369 -4.05 20.51 17.70
C ILE A 369 -4.57 21.96 17.49
N GLY A 370 -4.41 22.50 16.28
CA GLY A 370 -4.85 23.84 15.87
C GLY A 370 -6.20 23.86 15.13
N ASN A 371 -7.26 23.26 15.70
CA ASN A 371 -8.70 23.49 15.47
C ASN A 371 -9.27 23.87 14.07
N ASN A 372 -8.60 23.62 12.94
CA ASN A 372 -9.09 24.04 11.62
C ASN A 372 -9.68 22.87 10.82
N LYS A 373 -10.98 22.59 11.05
CA LYS A 373 -11.69 21.40 10.51
C LYS A 373 -11.80 21.38 8.98
N ASP A 374 -12.02 22.52 8.34
CA ASP A 374 -12.26 22.61 6.88
C ASP A 374 -11.00 22.40 6.03
N TYR A 375 -9.83 22.76 6.57
CA TYR A 375 -8.55 22.56 5.90
C TYR A 375 -8.12 21.08 5.92
N LEU A 376 -8.44 20.38 7.00
CA LEU A 376 -8.04 18.99 7.22
C LEU A 376 -8.83 18.02 6.35
N GLY A 377 -10.14 18.21 6.18
CA GLY A 377 -10.95 17.36 5.29
C GLY A 377 -10.43 17.33 3.85
N LYS A 378 -10.01 18.50 3.35
CA LYS A 378 -9.46 18.67 1.99
C LYS A 378 -8.09 18.00 1.80
N ILE A 379 -7.21 18.05 2.80
CA ILE A 379 -5.91 17.34 2.78
C ILE A 379 -6.12 15.83 2.84
N THR A 380 -7.07 15.37 3.64
CA THR A 380 -7.32 13.94 3.87
C THR A 380 -7.79 13.26 2.58
N VAL A 381 -8.70 13.88 1.82
CA VAL A 381 -9.17 13.37 0.51
C VAL A 381 -8.02 13.29 -0.50
N ASP A 382 -7.15 14.29 -0.54
CA ASP A 382 -5.98 14.31 -1.45
C ASP A 382 -4.95 13.23 -1.09
N ILE A 383 -4.78 12.95 0.20
CA ILE A 383 -3.97 11.82 0.66
C ILE A 383 -4.54 10.49 0.14
N PHE A 384 -5.87 10.33 0.03
CA PHE A 384 -6.53 9.08 -0.37
C PHE A 384 -6.69 8.83 -1.86
N ASN A 385 -6.55 9.84 -2.72
CA ASN A 385 -6.55 9.59 -4.16
C ASN A 385 -5.42 8.62 -4.53
N ASN A 386 -5.71 7.62 -5.38
CA ASN A 386 -4.66 6.82 -6.01
C ASN A 386 -3.63 7.81 -6.58
N ARG A 387 -2.33 7.63 -6.33
CA ARG A 387 -1.31 8.56 -6.82
C ARG A 387 -0.60 7.95 -8.04
N ILE A 388 -0.25 8.78 -8.99
CA ILE A 388 0.69 8.51 -10.08
C ILE A 388 2.02 9.18 -9.76
N PHE A 389 3.09 8.60 -10.26
CA PHE A 389 4.43 9.13 -10.13
C PHE A 389 4.94 9.46 -11.52
N VAL A 390 5.33 10.70 -11.71
CA VAL A 390 5.77 11.25 -12.99
C VAL A 390 7.15 11.85 -12.80
N TYR A 391 7.96 11.78 -13.85
CA TYR A 391 9.36 12.19 -13.81
C TYR A 391 9.55 13.58 -14.42
N THR A 392 10.49 14.34 -13.89
CA THR A 392 11.08 15.47 -14.62
C THR A 392 12.08 14.93 -15.66
N PRO A 393 12.46 15.71 -16.68
CA PRO A 393 13.53 15.33 -17.61
C PRO A 393 14.89 15.09 -16.94
N LYS A 394 15.07 15.63 -15.73
CA LYS A 394 16.27 15.44 -14.90
C LYS A 394 16.23 14.15 -14.06
N GLY A 395 15.12 13.42 -14.09
CA GLY A 395 14.93 12.18 -13.34
C GLY A 395 14.35 12.34 -11.94
N ASP A 396 13.91 13.55 -11.54
CA ASP A 396 13.24 13.74 -10.26
C ASP A 396 11.83 13.15 -10.30
N VAL A 397 11.44 12.45 -9.23
CA VAL A 397 10.10 11.85 -9.11
C VAL A 397 9.15 12.83 -8.44
N ILE A 398 8.08 13.19 -9.13
CA ILE A 398 6.99 14.00 -8.60
C ILE A 398 5.76 13.11 -8.39
N ASP A 399 5.16 13.24 -7.20
CA ASP A 399 3.95 12.53 -6.83
C ASP A 399 2.70 13.38 -7.08
N LEU A 400 1.71 12.80 -7.74
CA LEU A 400 0.46 13.47 -8.08
C LEU A 400 -0.72 12.52 -7.90
N PRO A 401 -1.94 13.02 -7.62
CA PRO A 401 -3.16 12.22 -7.71
C PRO A 401 -3.38 11.61 -9.10
N ILE A 402 -4.08 10.48 -9.18
CA ILE A 402 -4.51 9.87 -10.43
C ILE A 402 -5.43 10.86 -11.15
N LYS A 403 -5.37 10.86 -12.48
CA LYS A 403 -6.01 11.89 -13.31
C LYS A 403 -5.43 13.30 -13.15
N SER A 404 -4.28 13.47 -12.51
CA SER A 404 -3.57 14.74 -12.59
C SER A 404 -3.11 15.03 -14.01
N THR A 405 -2.96 16.32 -14.28
CA THR A 405 -2.62 16.87 -15.58
C THR A 405 -1.24 17.51 -15.58
N PRO A 406 -0.65 17.84 -16.74
CA PRO A 406 0.58 18.63 -16.80
C PRO A 406 0.52 19.94 -16.01
N VAL A 407 -0.65 20.57 -15.88
CA VAL A 407 -0.81 21.78 -15.07
C VAL A 407 -0.63 21.47 -13.57
N ASP A 408 -1.22 20.38 -13.09
CA ASP A 408 -1.02 19.92 -11.70
C ASP A 408 0.46 19.64 -11.42
N PHE A 409 1.16 19.01 -12.38
CA PHE A 409 2.61 18.78 -12.31
C PHE A 409 3.42 20.08 -12.23
N ALA A 410 3.10 21.06 -13.07
CA ALA A 410 3.76 22.37 -13.10
C ALA A 410 3.67 23.07 -11.74
N TYR A 411 2.47 23.16 -11.15
CA TYR A 411 2.26 23.77 -9.82
C TYR A 411 2.90 22.98 -8.68
N ARG A 412 3.06 21.66 -8.85
CA ARG A 412 3.74 20.80 -7.86
C ARG A 412 5.25 21.04 -7.86
N ILE A 413 5.86 21.32 -9.02
CA ILE A 413 7.28 21.71 -9.10
C ILE A 413 7.47 23.10 -8.48
N HIS A 414 6.76 24.10 -9.00
CA HIS A 414 6.86 25.48 -8.49
C HIS A 414 5.67 26.32 -8.94
N SER A 415 5.19 27.23 -8.09
CA SER A 415 4.05 28.10 -8.43
C SER A 415 4.33 28.97 -9.66
N ASP A 416 5.54 29.53 -9.79
CA ASP A 416 5.93 30.33 -10.97
C ASP A 416 5.94 29.51 -12.29
N ILE A 417 6.29 28.22 -12.22
CA ILE A 417 6.25 27.33 -13.38
C ILE A 417 4.80 27.04 -13.77
N GLY A 418 3.93 26.83 -12.77
CA GLY A 418 2.49 26.71 -12.97
C GLY A 418 1.86 27.95 -13.60
N ASP A 419 2.16 29.14 -13.06
CA ASP A 419 1.61 30.42 -13.53
C ASP A 419 2.05 30.74 -14.98
N LYS A 420 3.28 30.37 -15.34
CA LYS A 420 3.89 30.64 -16.66
C LYS A 420 3.76 29.48 -17.65
N CYS A 421 3.13 28.36 -17.27
CA CYS A 421 2.97 27.19 -18.13
C CYS A 421 2.23 27.56 -19.43
N VAL A 422 2.71 27.12 -20.60
CA VAL A 422 2.04 27.32 -21.90
C VAL A 422 1.78 26.02 -22.64
N GLY A 423 2.54 24.98 -22.35
CA GLY A 423 2.39 23.67 -22.95
C GLY A 423 3.16 22.63 -22.16
N ALA A 424 3.01 21.37 -22.56
CA ALA A 424 3.73 20.26 -21.96
C ALA A 424 4.21 19.27 -23.02
N ILE A 425 5.37 18.69 -22.76
CA ILE A 425 5.89 17.53 -23.49
C ILE A 425 5.79 16.34 -22.53
N VAL A 426 5.18 15.26 -22.98
CA VAL A 426 5.00 14.04 -22.19
C VAL A 426 5.59 12.88 -22.97
N ASN A 427 6.65 12.25 -22.44
CA ASN A 427 7.44 11.20 -23.11
C ASN A 427 7.91 11.65 -24.51
N ASP A 428 8.58 12.79 -24.58
CA ASP A 428 9.14 13.41 -25.80
C ASP A 428 8.12 13.78 -26.89
N GLN A 429 6.81 13.78 -26.55
CA GLN A 429 5.74 14.17 -27.45
C GLN A 429 4.97 15.38 -26.90
N ILE A 430 4.71 16.37 -27.76
CA ILE A 430 3.84 17.51 -27.42
C ILE A 430 2.48 16.98 -27.01
N SER A 431 2.00 17.45 -25.87
CA SER A 431 0.79 16.96 -25.23
C SER A 431 -0.11 18.12 -24.81
N PRO A 432 -1.44 17.97 -24.93
CA PRO A 432 -2.36 18.97 -24.39
C PRO A 432 -2.28 19.00 -22.86
N LEU A 433 -2.57 20.18 -22.29
CA LEU A 433 -2.44 20.47 -20.86
C LEU A 433 -3.50 19.78 -19.98
N ASP A 434 -4.58 19.28 -20.58
CA ASP A 434 -5.66 18.54 -19.91
C ASP A 434 -5.44 17.01 -19.95
N LYS A 435 -4.42 16.52 -20.67
CA LYS A 435 -4.11 15.09 -20.76
C LYS A 435 -3.90 14.52 -19.36
N ARG A 436 -4.55 13.38 -19.10
CA ARG A 436 -4.34 12.63 -17.86
C ARG A 436 -2.99 11.95 -17.89
N LEU A 437 -2.11 12.37 -16.98
CA LEU A 437 -0.79 11.79 -16.80
C LEU A 437 -0.90 10.33 -16.32
N LYS A 438 0.05 9.51 -16.75
CA LYS A 438 0.17 8.12 -16.36
C LYS A 438 1.41 7.92 -15.50
N ASN A 439 1.41 6.82 -14.76
CA ASN A 439 2.55 6.47 -13.93
C ASN A 439 3.78 6.18 -14.80
N LEU A 440 4.92 6.72 -14.40
CA LEU A 440 6.22 6.72 -15.08
C LEU A 440 6.31 7.61 -16.32
N ASP A 441 5.32 8.47 -16.60
CA ASP A 441 5.48 9.47 -17.66
C ASP A 441 6.59 10.47 -17.31
N VAL A 442 7.42 10.81 -18.28
CA VAL A 442 8.38 11.93 -18.19
C VAL A 442 7.67 13.18 -18.70
N VAL A 443 7.58 14.22 -17.88
CA VAL A 443 6.84 15.44 -18.17
C VAL A 443 7.79 16.63 -18.14
N GLU A 444 7.86 17.35 -19.25
CA GLU A 444 8.51 18.65 -19.37
C GLU A 444 7.46 19.75 -19.54
N ILE A 445 7.61 20.83 -18.79
CA ILE A 445 6.69 21.97 -18.85
C ILE A 445 7.35 23.09 -19.65
N LEU A 446 6.66 23.51 -20.71
CA LEU A 446 7.03 24.67 -21.49
C LEU A 446 6.50 25.91 -20.78
N THR A 447 7.39 26.86 -20.47
CA THR A 447 7.03 28.11 -19.78
C THR A 447 7.27 29.32 -20.67
N ASN A 448 6.43 30.36 -20.52
CA ASN A 448 6.62 31.64 -21.17
C ASN A 448 6.77 32.74 -20.12
N LYS A 449 7.92 33.43 -20.12
CA LYS A 449 8.23 34.50 -19.15
C LYS A 449 7.29 35.70 -19.26
N ASN A 450 6.71 35.96 -20.43
CA ASN A 450 5.79 37.07 -20.67
C ASN A 450 4.36 36.78 -20.20
N ARG A 451 4.08 35.54 -19.78
CA ARG A 451 2.76 35.18 -19.26
C ARG A 451 2.61 35.69 -17.83
N LEU A 452 1.66 36.60 -17.63
CA LEU A 452 1.40 37.24 -16.34
C LEU A 452 0.40 36.46 -15.46
N TYR A 453 -0.50 35.69 -16.06
CA TYR A 453 -1.58 35.01 -15.34
C TYR A 453 -1.87 33.61 -15.93
N PRO A 454 -2.25 32.63 -15.10
CA PRO A 454 -2.76 31.34 -15.56
C PRO A 454 -4.13 31.48 -16.25
N ASN A 455 -4.51 30.48 -17.05
CA ASN A 455 -5.84 30.48 -17.67
C ASN A 455 -6.92 30.06 -16.65
N GLU A 456 -8.10 30.65 -16.74
CA GLU A 456 -9.24 30.34 -15.88
C GLU A 456 -9.82 28.96 -16.19
N ASP A 457 -9.87 28.58 -17.47
CA ASP A 457 -10.34 27.27 -17.96
C ASP A 457 -9.59 26.08 -17.35
N TRP A 458 -8.38 26.31 -16.81
CA TRP A 458 -7.63 25.25 -16.13
C TRP A 458 -8.34 24.74 -14.88
N LEU A 459 -9.19 25.55 -14.24
CA LEU A 459 -9.97 25.15 -13.07
C LEU A 459 -10.89 23.95 -13.34
N ASP A 460 -11.29 23.73 -14.60
CA ASP A 460 -12.20 22.66 -15.00
C ASP A 460 -11.53 21.29 -15.03
N PHE A 461 -10.22 21.24 -15.33
CA PHE A 461 -9.51 19.98 -15.51
C PHE A 461 -8.39 19.72 -14.50
N VAL A 462 -7.92 20.73 -13.76
CA VAL A 462 -6.92 20.51 -12.69
C VAL A 462 -7.49 19.65 -11.58
N GLN A 463 -6.72 18.63 -11.20
CA GLN A 463 -7.16 17.64 -10.23
C GLN A 463 -6.75 18.02 -8.81
N THR A 464 -5.60 18.67 -8.64
CA THR A 464 -5.02 18.97 -7.32
C THR A 464 -5.62 20.22 -6.69
N ASN A 465 -5.88 20.16 -5.39
CA ASN A 465 -6.34 21.33 -4.63
C ASN A 465 -5.28 22.44 -4.61
N LEU A 466 -3.99 22.06 -4.57
CA LEU A 466 -2.87 22.99 -4.62
C LEU A 466 -2.93 23.86 -5.90
N ALA A 467 -3.04 23.24 -7.07
CA ALA A 467 -3.14 23.98 -8.33
C ALA A 467 -4.39 24.86 -8.35
N ARG A 468 -5.55 24.30 -7.95
CA ARG A 468 -6.82 25.02 -7.92
C ARG A 468 -6.80 26.26 -7.02
N GLU A 469 -6.23 26.16 -5.82
CA GLU A 469 -6.12 27.28 -4.88
C GLU A 469 -5.15 28.35 -5.39
N ARG A 470 -4.01 27.94 -5.95
CA ARG A 470 -3.03 28.88 -6.52
C ARG A 470 -3.59 29.65 -7.70
N ILE A 471 -4.24 28.96 -8.65
CA ILE A 471 -4.90 29.58 -9.80
C ILE A 471 -5.96 30.60 -9.30
N LYS A 472 -6.84 30.20 -8.38
CA LYS A 472 -7.85 31.12 -7.81
C LYS A 472 -7.22 32.33 -7.11
N GLN A 473 -6.12 32.13 -6.37
CA GLN A 473 -5.43 33.21 -5.69
C GLN A 473 -4.86 34.24 -6.67
N VAL A 474 -4.24 33.79 -7.77
CA VAL A 474 -3.66 34.66 -8.80
C VAL A 474 -4.75 35.37 -9.60
N LEU A 475 -5.84 34.68 -9.96
CA LEU A 475 -6.98 35.28 -10.66
C LEU A 475 -7.70 36.34 -9.81
N ARG A 476 -7.84 36.12 -8.49
CA ARG A 476 -8.36 37.14 -7.57
C ARG A 476 -7.49 38.39 -7.54
N LYS A 477 -6.15 38.24 -7.51
CA LYS A 477 -5.22 39.38 -7.60
C LYS A 477 -5.38 40.14 -8.92
N LYS A 478 -5.55 39.42 -10.04
CA LYS A 478 -5.83 40.03 -11.36
C LYS A 478 -7.11 40.87 -11.33
N GLN A 479 -8.20 40.36 -10.76
CA GLN A 479 -9.46 41.09 -10.61
C GLN A 479 -9.32 42.33 -9.72
N GLN A 480 -8.62 42.24 -8.59
CA GLN A 480 -8.37 43.38 -7.69
C GLN A 480 -7.54 44.48 -8.36
N VAL A 481 -6.51 44.12 -9.13
CA VAL A 481 -5.69 45.08 -9.90
C VAL A 481 -6.52 45.73 -11.01
N LYS A 482 -7.42 44.98 -11.66
CA LYS A 482 -8.31 45.51 -12.69
C LYS A 482 -9.31 46.51 -12.10
N ASN A 483 -9.93 46.20 -10.96
CA ASN A 483 -10.86 47.10 -10.28
C ASN A 483 -10.20 48.37 -9.75
N LYS A 484 -8.93 48.31 -9.31
CA LYS A 484 -8.14 49.49 -8.92
C LYS A 484 -7.69 50.39 -10.07
N LYS A 485 -7.75 49.93 -11.33
CA LYS A 485 -7.47 50.73 -12.52
C LYS A 485 -8.73 51.36 -13.14
N LEU A 486 -9.91 50.94 -12.68
CA LEU A 486 -11.23 51.39 -13.14
C LEU A 486 -11.85 52.43 -12.19
N LEU A 487 -11.24 52.62 -11.00
CA LEU A 487 -11.41 53.75 -10.09
C LEU A 487 -10.22 54.68 -10.31
#